data_AF-A0A413VSD4-F1
#
_entry.id   AF-A0A413VSD4-F1
#
_cell.length_a   1.000
_cell.length_b   1.000
_cell.length_c   1.000
_cell.angle_alpha   90.00
_cell.angle_beta   90.00
_cell.angle_gamma   90.00
#
_symmetry.space_group_name_H-M   'P 1'
#
loop_
_entity.id
_entity.type
_entity.pdbx_description
1 polymer ?
#
loop_
_entity_poly.entity_id
_entity_poly.type
_entity_poly.pdbx_seq_one_letter_code
_entity_poly.pdbx_strand_id
1 'polypeptide(L)'
;MGCMGMSMNDFSRCTPSEFSIAYKVWQEKEQRLERESWEQTRFLACCMLQPHSKRKLLPTDICRFSWENQPQDEKEESISTKDRFDEIAKLWDR
;
A
#
# COMPACT_ATOMS: atom_id res chain seq x y z
N MET A 1 12.65 13.89 13.98
CA MET A 1 12.88 12.71 14.85
C MET A 1 11.95 12.57 16.04
N GLY A 2 11.42 13.66 16.60
CA GLY A 2 10.52 13.59 17.76
C GLY A 2 9.32 12.65 17.58
N CYS A 3 8.70 12.64 16.39
CA CYS A 3 7.61 11.70 16.07
C CYS A 3 8.06 10.23 16.00
N MET A 4 9.35 10.01 15.74
CA MET A 4 9.99 8.69 15.70
C MET A 4 10.41 8.19 17.07
N GLY A 5 10.42 9.06 18.09
CA GLY A 5 10.95 8.75 19.42
C GLY A 5 12.47 8.63 19.49
N MET A 6 13.21 8.95 18.42
CA MET A 6 14.67 8.88 18.40
C MET A 6 15.30 10.09 19.08
N SER A 7 16.26 9.84 19.98
CA SER A 7 16.97 10.91 20.69
C SER A 7 17.94 11.65 19.77
N MET A 8 18.27 12.89 20.14
CA MET A 8 19.24 13.69 19.38
C MET A 8 20.64 13.06 19.38
N ASN A 9 21.01 12.40 20.49
CA ASN A 9 22.29 11.73 20.63
C ASN A 9 22.39 10.51 19.72
N ASP A 10 21.35 9.68 19.64
CA ASP A 10 21.34 8.49 18.78
C ASP A 10 21.48 8.88 17.31
N PHE A 11 20.74 9.91 16.88
CA PHE A 11 20.85 10.43 15.54
C PHE A 11 22.22 10.95 15.16
N SER A 12 22.84 11.71 16.07
CA SER A 12 24.16 12.29 15.84
C SER A 12 25.22 11.20 15.72
N ARG A 13 24.93 9.99 16.21
CA ARG A 13 25.76 8.80 16.14
C ARG A 13 25.37 7.83 15.02
N CYS A 14 24.19 7.97 14.43
CA CYS A 14 23.74 7.11 13.34
C CYS A 14 24.45 7.47 12.03
N THR A 15 24.80 6.43 11.29
CA THR A 15 25.13 6.57 9.87
C THR A 15 23.86 6.90 9.06
N PRO A 16 23.98 7.55 7.89
CA PRO A 16 22.83 7.80 7.02
C PRO A 16 22.04 6.54 6.65
N SER A 17 22.72 5.40 6.48
CA SER A 17 22.10 4.10 6.23
C SER A 17 21.25 3.62 7.40
N GLU A 18 21.76 3.68 8.62
CA GLU A 18 21.02 3.27 9.82
C GLU A 18 19.80 4.16 10.05
N PHE A 19 19.96 5.48 9.85
CA PHE A 19 18.84 6.40 9.93
C PHE A 19 17.77 6.09 8.87
N SER A 20 18.15 5.77 7.63
CA SER A 20 17.19 5.42 6.57
C SER A 20 16.37 4.17 6.90
N ILE A 21 17.00 3.16 7.52
CA ILE A 21 16.33 1.93 7.97
C ILE A 21 15.36 2.25 9.11
N ALA A 22 15.81 2.98 10.12
CA ALA A 22 14.97 3.40 11.24
C ALA A 22 13.77 4.22 10.76
N TYR A 23 14.00 5.14 9.82
CA TYR A 23 12.93 5.94 9.21
C TYR A 23 11.91 5.07 8.48
N LYS A 24 12.37 4.12 7.67
CA LYS A 24 11.49 3.22 6.91
C LYS A 24 10.62 2.38 7.84
N VAL A 25 11.21 1.76 8.85
CA VAL A 25 10.46 0.92 9.81
C VAL A 25 9.43 1.75 10.57
N TRP A 26 9.79 2.96 11.01
CA TRP A 26 8.83 3.85 11.65
C TRP A 26 7.69 4.23 10.71
N GLN A 27 8.00 4.62 9.47
CA GLN A 27 6.97 5.01 8.50
C GLN A 27 6.04 3.83 8.17
N GLU A 28 6.54 2.61 8.08
CA GLU A 28 5.73 1.40 7.91
C GLU A 28 4.83 1.14 9.11
N LYS A 29 5.35 1.35 10.33
CA LYS A 29 4.56 1.25 11.56
C LYS A 29 3.42 2.25 11.59
N GLU A 30 3.68 3.53 11.30
CA GLU A 30 2.65 4.57 11.31
C GLU A 30 1.56 4.28 10.28
N GLN A 31 1.94 3.89 9.05
CA GLN A 31 0.98 3.48 8.03
C GLN A 31 0.16 2.27 8.48
N ARG A 32 0.77 1.30 9.17
CA ARG A 32 0.04 0.14 9.69
C ARG A 32 -0.99 0.56 10.74
N LEU A 33 -0.62 1.42 11.69
CA LEU A 33 -1.51 1.90 12.74
C LEU A 33 -2.69 2.69 12.15
N GLU A 34 -2.43 3.55 11.17
CA GLU A 34 -3.48 4.27 10.45
C GLU A 34 -4.45 3.29 9.76
N ARG A 35 -3.92 2.34 8.99
CA ARG A 35 -4.74 1.34 8.31
C ARG A 35 -5.54 0.50 9.29
N GLU A 36 -4.92 0.06 10.39
CA GLU A 36 -5.60 -0.71 11.44
C GLU A 36 -6.75 0.09 12.06
N SER A 37 -6.55 1.37 12.36
CA SER A 37 -7.62 2.25 12.85
C SER A 37 -8.79 2.31 11.88
N TRP A 38 -8.51 2.50 10.59
CA TRP A 38 -9.54 2.52 9.55
C TRP A 38 -10.28 1.19 9.43
N GLU A 39 -9.57 0.06 9.53
CA GLU A 39 -10.17 -1.28 9.51
C GLU A 39 -11.07 -1.53 10.72
N GLN A 40 -10.63 -1.14 11.93
CA GLN A 40 -11.44 -1.23 13.14
C GLN A 40 -12.71 -0.39 13.02
N THR A 41 -12.60 0.85 12.53
CA THR A 41 -13.77 1.72 12.29
C THR A 41 -14.72 1.12 11.25
N ARG A 42 -14.19 0.57 10.15
CA ARG A 42 -14.98 -0.08 9.10
C ARG A 42 -15.74 -1.30 9.63
N PHE A 43 -15.08 -2.10 10.46
CA PHE A 43 -15.71 -3.25 11.13
C PHE A 43 -16.86 -2.82 12.04
N LEU A 44 -16.64 -1.80 12.89
CA LEU A 44 -17.69 -1.25 13.77
C LEU A 44 -18.87 -0.71 12.96
N ALA A 45 -18.61 0.05 11.89
CA ALA A 45 -19.64 0.52 10.98
C ALA A 45 -20.42 -0.66 10.37
N CYS A 46 -19.75 -1.77 10.03
CA CYS A 46 -20.40 -2.97 9.53
C CYS A 46 -21.37 -3.56 10.55
N CYS A 47 -20.92 -3.71 11.79
CA CYS A 47 -21.77 -4.20 12.88
C CYS A 47 -22.98 -3.29 13.12
N MET A 48 -22.80 -1.96 13.05
CA MET A 48 -23.87 -0.98 13.26
C MET A 48 -24.89 -0.99 12.11
N LEU A 49 -24.43 -1.16 10.86
CA LEU A 49 -25.30 -1.12 9.68
C LEU A 49 -25.96 -2.46 9.37
N GLN A 50 -25.38 -3.58 9.81
CA GLN A 50 -25.87 -4.93 9.51
C GLN A 50 -27.36 -5.16 9.83
N PRO A 51 -27.92 -4.70 10.98
CA PRO A 51 -29.34 -4.87 11.30
C PRO A 51 -30.28 -4.13 10.33
N HIS A 52 -29.79 -3.08 9.67
CA HIS A 52 -30.55 -2.27 8.72
C HIS A 52 -30.40 -2.72 7.27
N SER A 53 -29.59 -3.76 7.03
CA SER A 53 -29.37 -4.32 5.70
C SER A 53 -30.13 -5.64 5.53
N LYS A 54 -30.80 -5.79 4.38
CA LYS A 54 -31.45 -7.05 3.98
C LYS A 54 -30.43 -8.13 3.59
N ARG A 55 -29.20 -7.74 3.25
CA ARG A 55 -28.11 -8.64 2.87
C ARG A 55 -26.99 -8.62 3.91
N LYS A 56 -26.20 -9.68 3.97
CA LYS A 56 -24.94 -9.66 4.74
C LYS A 56 -24.01 -8.63 4.12
N LEU A 57 -23.59 -7.65 4.91
CA LEU A 57 -22.65 -6.62 4.47
C LEU A 57 -21.23 -7.18 4.58
N LEU A 58 -20.42 -6.93 3.56
CA LEU A 58 -18.98 -7.09 3.63
C LEU A 58 -18.34 -5.75 4.06
N PRO A 59 -17.20 -5.76 4.76
CA PRO A 59 -16.49 -4.52 5.10
C PRO A 59 -16.24 -3.62 3.87
N THR A 60 -15.94 -4.23 2.71
CA THR A 60 -15.72 -3.54 1.43
C THR A 60 -16.98 -2.95 0.79
N ASP A 61 -18.18 -3.29 1.28
CA ASP A 61 -19.43 -2.60 0.89
C ASP A 61 -19.58 -1.24 1.59
N ILE A 62 -18.84 -1.00 2.68
CA ILE A 62 -18.93 0.22 3.49
C ILE A 62 -17.88 1.23 3.03
N CYS A 63 -16.63 0.79 2.96
CA CYS A 63 -15.52 1.60 2.51
C CYS A 63 -14.47 0.71 1.83
N ARG A 64 -13.94 1.17 0.69
CA ARG A 64 -12.85 0.53 -0.01
C ARG A 64 -11.62 1.39 0.13
N PHE A 65 -10.51 0.80 0.55
CA PHE A 65 -9.28 1.54 0.74
C PHE A 65 -8.32 1.33 -0.43
N SER A 66 -7.52 2.36 -0.73
CA SER A 66 -6.56 2.33 -1.84
C SER A 66 -5.49 1.24 -1.66
N TRP A 67 -5.16 0.87 -0.42
CA TRP A 67 -4.18 -0.16 -0.09
C TRP A 67 -4.70 -1.61 -0.17
N GLU A 68 -6.00 -1.81 -0.40
CA GLU A 68 -6.59 -3.14 -0.62
C GLU A 68 -6.49 -3.57 -2.09
N ASN A 69 -6.35 -2.60 -2.99
CA ASN A 69 -5.99 -2.85 -4.37
C ASN A 69 -4.50 -3.19 -4.41
N GLN A 70 -4.13 -4.38 -3.94
CA GLN A 70 -2.95 -5.01 -4.51
C GLN A 70 -3.27 -5.18 -6.00
N PRO A 71 -2.37 -4.80 -6.92
CA PRO A 71 -2.53 -5.17 -8.31
C PRO A 71 -2.60 -6.69 -8.35
N GLN A 72 -3.83 -7.23 -8.40
CA GLN A 72 -4.07 -8.59 -8.85
C GLN A 72 -3.60 -8.58 -10.29
N ASP A 73 -2.42 -9.15 -10.51
CA ASP A 73 -1.77 -9.17 -11.80
C ASP A 73 -1.68 -7.76 -12.41
N GLU A 74 -0.64 -7.01 -12.04
CA GLU A 74 0.18 -6.54 -13.16
C GLU A 74 0.51 -7.82 -13.93
N LYS A 75 -0.33 -8.15 -14.93
CA LYS A 75 -0.03 -9.16 -15.94
C LYS A 75 1.43 -8.94 -16.20
N GLU A 76 2.26 -9.95 -15.89
CA GLU A 76 3.70 -9.92 -16.18
C GLU A 76 3.84 -9.12 -17.46
N GLU A 77 4.37 -7.90 -17.38
CA GLU A 77 4.60 -7.12 -18.59
C GLU A 77 5.56 -8.01 -19.35
N SER A 78 5.01 -8.74 -20.32
CA SER A 78 5.69 -9.83 -21.00
C SER A 78 7.02 -9.25 -21.42
N ILE A 79 8.11 -9.79 -20.86
CA ILE A 79 9.47 -9.36 -21.15
C ILE A 79 9.52 -9.15 -22.65
N SER A 80 9.78 -7.92 -23.10
CA SER A 80 9.62 -7.57 -24.51
C SER A 80 10.60 -8.39 -25.34
N THR A 81 10.12 -9.52 -25.87
CA THR A 81 10.91 -10.42 -26.72
C THR A 81 11.30 -9.66 -27.98
N LYS A 82 12.49 -9.94 -28.52
CA LYS A 82 13.00 -9.33 -29.76
C LYS A 82 11.98 -9.35 -30.91
N ASP A 83 11.18 -10.42 -30.99
CA ASP A 83 10.09 -10.57 -31.96
C ASP A 83 9.03 -9.46 -31.88
N ARG A 84 8.71 -8.95 -30.67
CA ARG A 84 7.75 -7.85 -30.49
C ARG A 84 8.29 -6.52 -30.99
N PHE A 85 9.60 -6.30 -30.88
CA PHE A 85 10.24 -5.11 -31.43
C PHE A 85 10.26 -5.14 -32.97
N ASP A 86 10.50 -6.31 -33.57
CA ASP A 86 10.52 -6.48 -35.02
C ASP A 86 9.12 -6.30 -35.64
N GLU A 87 8.05 -6.69 -34.95
CA GLU A 87 6.66 -6.41 -35.39
C GLU A 87 6.32 -4.92 -35.37
N ILE A 88 6.69 -4.20 -34.31
CA ILE A 88 6.44 -2.75 -34.21
C ILE A 88 7.22 -1.99 -35.29
N ALA A 89 8.46 -2.39 -35.56
CA ALA A 89 9.27 -1.78 -36.62
C ALA A 89 8.62 -1.91 -38.00
N LYS A 90 8.03 -3.07 -38.32
CA LYS A 90 7.31 -3.29 -39.59
C LYS A 90 6.03 -2.47 -39.72
N LEU A 91 5.36 -2.18 -38.61
CA LEU A 91 4.15 -1.35 -38.61
C LEU A 91 4.45 0.13 -38.88
N TRP A 92 5.65 0.60 -38.51
CA TRP A 92 6.09 1.98 -38.70
C TRP A 92 6.67 2.25 -40.10
N ASP A 93 7.04 1.20 -40.83
CA ASP A 93 7.57 1.28 -42.19
C ASP A 93 6.47 1.30 -43.28
N ARG A 94 5.23 1.64 -42.92
CA ARG A 94 4.05 1.66 -43.80
C ARG A 94 3.52 3.06 -44.06
#